data_AF-A0A0A9ET40-F1
#
_entry.id   AF-A0A0A9ET40-F1
#
_cell.length_a   1.000
_cell.length_b   1.000
_cell.length_c   1.000
_cell.angle_alpha   90.00
_cell.angle_beta   90.00
_cell.angle_gamma   90.00
#
_symmetry.space_group_name_H-M   'P 1'
#
loop_
_entity.id
_entity.type
_entity.pdbx_description
1 polymer ?
#
loop_
_entity_poly.entity_id
_entity_poly.type
_entity_poly.pdbx_seq_one_letter_code
_entity_poly.pdbx_strand_id
1 'polypeptide(L)'
;MCTDPTKSSLSPDLYKPTFAGFVDTDISSGEISLRSLIDRSVVESFGAGGRTCILSRVYPSIAIGKDAHLYVFNNGEADIKVSHLTAWEMKKPLMNGA
;
A
#
# COMPACT_ATOMS: atom_id res chain seq x y z
N MET A 1 5.42 -6.58 7.87
CA MET A 1 4.66 -5.73 6.93
C MET A 1 3.19 -5.87 7.24
N CYS A 2 2.45 -4.76 7.27
CA CYS A 2 1.02 -4.74 7.58
C CYS A 2 0.27 -3.96 6.50
N THR A 3 -0.97 -4.37 6.23
CA THR A 3 -1.97 -3.58 5.51
C THR A 3 -3.17 -3.43 6.43
N ASP A 4 -3.55 -2.19 6.74
CA ASP A 4 -4.65 -1.88 7.63
C ASP A 4 -5.74 -1.12 6.86
N PRO A 5 -6.79 -1.81 6.39
CA PRO A 5 -7.91 -1.19 5.68
C PRO A 5 -9.06 -0.82 6.63
N THR A 6 -8.90 -0.81 7.95
CA THR A 6 -9.99 -0.53 8.91
C THR A 6 -10.68 0.81 8.65
N LYS A 7 -9.91 1.81 8.19
CA LYS A 7 -10.39 3.15 7.79
C LYS A 7 -10.48 3.34 6.27
N SER A 8 -10.46 2.25 5.49
CA SER A 8 -10.45 2.32 4.02
C SER A 8 -11.74 2.88 3.40
N SER A 9 -12.85 2.90 4.14
CA SER A 9 -14.15 3.34 3.65
C SER A 9 -15.09 3.73 4.79
N LEU A 10 -16.02 4.65 4.53
CA LEU A 10 -17.07 5.03 5.47
C LEU A 10 -18.29 4.11 5.40
N SER A 11 -18.39 3.26 4.37
CA SER A 11 -19.51 2.32 4.25
C SER A 11 -19.46 1.26 5.37
N PRO A 12 -20.59 1.00 6.05
CA PRO A 12 -20.62 0.18 7.28
C PRO A 12 -20.45 -1.32 7.05
N ASP A 13 -20.77 -1.86 5.87
CA ASP A 13 -20.86 -3.31 5.63
C ASP A 13 -19.76 -3.87 4.71
N LEU A 14 -18.57 -3.26 4.73
CA LEU A 14 -17.44 -3.75 3.95
C LEU A 14 -16.52 -4.64 4.79
N TYR A 15 -16.07 -5.72 4.17
CA TYR A 15 -15.01 -6.56 4.70
C TYR A 15 -13.68 -5.79 4.67
N LYS A 16 -13.16 -5.44 5.85
CA LYS A 16 -11.93 -4.63 6.03
C LYS A 16 -10.93 -5.32 6.99
N PRO A 17 -10.52 -6.58 6.74
CA PRO A 17 -9.57 -7.26 7.60
C PRO A 17 -8.18 -6.62 7.50
N THR A 18 -7.47 -6.57 8.62
CA THR A 18 -6.03 -6.30 8.60
C THR A 18 -5.30 -7.56 8.18
N PHE A 19 -4.40 -7.45 7.20
CA PHE A 19 -3.46 -8.52 6.87
C PHE A 19 -2.04 -8.13 7.26
N ALA A 20 -1.24 -9.10 7.68
CA ALA A 20 0.14 -8.87 8.06
C ALA A 20 0.99 -10.13 7.84
N GLY A 21 2.29 -9.93 7.71
CA GLY A 21 3.28 -10.99 7.64
C GLY A 21 4.66 -10.51 8.05
N PHE A 22 5.46 -11.41 8.62
CA PHE A 22 6.88 -11.16 8.85
C PHE A 22 7.61 -11.05 7.51
N VAL A 23 8.65 -10.22 7.48
CA VAL A 23 9.49 -9.98 6.29
C VAL A 23 10.89 -10.47 6.64
N ASP A 24 11.32 -11.55 6.00
CA ASP A 24 12.67 -12.09 6.18
C ASP A 24 13.68 -11.25 5.39
N THR A 25 14.22 -10.21 5.99
CA THR A 25 15.23 -9.34 5.36
C THR A 25 16.29 -8.95 6.38
N ASP A 26 17.52 -8.77 5.90
CA ASP A 26 18.58 -8.17 6.71
C ASP A 26 18.27 -6.68 6.92
N ILE A 27 18.33 -6.25 8.18
CA ILE A 27 18.12 -4.87 8.62
C ILE A 27 19.41 -4.23 9.14
N SER A 28 20.56 -4.88 8.98
CA SER A 28 21.86 -4.39 9.45
C SER A 28 22.24 -3.02 8.87
N SER A 29 21.79 -2.72 7.64
CA SER A 29 21.94 -1.42 6.99
C SER A 29 20.97 -0.34 7.52
N GLY A 30 19.94 -0.74 8.28
CA GLY A 30 18.86 0.13 8.74
C GLY A 30 17.83 0.47 7.65
N GLU A 31 17.92 -0.13 6.47
CA GLU A 31 17.00 0.15 5.36
C GLU A 31 15.96 -0.96 5.17
N ILE A 32 14.74 -0.55 4.90
CA ILE A 32 13.65 -1.42 4.47
C ILE A 32 13.05 -0.89 3.17
N SER A 33 12.62 -1.78 2.29
CA SER A 33 11.96 -1.40 1.04
C SER A 33 10.49 -1.82 1.02
N LEU A 34 9.68 -0.95 0.44
CA LEU A 34 8.25 -1.17 0.20
C LEU A 34 7.90 -0.65 -1.19
N ARG A 35 7.24 -1.48 -1.98
CA ARG A 35 6.57 -1.07 -3.21
C ARG A 35 5.09 -1.34 -3.07
N SER A 36 4.24 -0.40 -3.49
CA SER A 36 2.79 -0.65 -3.59
C SER A 36 2.30 -0.30 -4.98
N LEU A 37 1.52 -1.19 -5.58
CA LEU A 37 0.72 -0.93 -6.78
C LEU A 37 -0.70 -0.57 -6.32
N ILE A 38 -1.20 0.57 -6.78
CA ILE A 38 -2.52 1.08 -6.39
C ILE A 38 -3.35 1.20 -7.67
N ASP A 39 -4.40 0.39 -7.77
CA ASP A 39 -5.39 0.46 -8.86
C ASP A 39 -6.81 0.49 -8.28
N ARG A 40 -7.28 1.71 -8.02
CA ARG A 40 -8.63 2.02 -7.49
C ARG A 40 -9.00 1.19 -6.26
N SER A 41 -9.59 0.00 -6.46
CA SER A 41 -10.09 -0.89 -5.41
C SER A 41 -9.12 -2.01 -5.01
N VAL A 42 -7.91 -2.00 -5.56
CA VAL A 42 -6.86 -2.99 -5.30
C VAL A 42 -5.59 -2.28 -4.90
N VAL A 43 -4.96 -2.76 -3.83
CA VAL A 43 -3.60 -2.37 -3.43
C VAL A 43 -2.77 -3.64 -3.26
N GLU A 44 -1.65 -3.73 -3.97
CA GLU A 44 -0.69 -4.82 -3.87
C GLU A 44 0.62 -4.29 -3.30
N SER A 45 0.99 -4.74 -2.11
CA SER A 45 2.19 -4.30 -1.40
C SER A 45 3.25 -5.40 -1.38
N PHE A 46 4.49 -5.01 -1.66
CA PHE A 46 5.67 -5.87 -1.77
C PHE A 46 6.74 -5.35 -0.81
N GLY A 47 6.97 -6.07 0.29
CA GLY A 47 8.02 -5.77 1.26
C GLY A 47 9.33 -6.45 0.87
N ALA A 48 10.46 -5.76 1.09
CA ALA A 48 11.81 -6.26 0.82
C ALA A 48 11.97 -6.86 -0.60
N GLY A 49 11.46 -6.16 -1.63
CA GLY A 49 11.53 -6.63 -3.01
C GLY A 49 10.61 -7.83 -3.33
N GLY A 50 9.58 -8.09 -2.54
CA GLY A 50 8.61 -9.16 -2.76
C GLY A 50 8.82 -10.41 -1.91
N ARG A 51 9.68 -10.35 -0.88
CA ARG A 51 9.80 -11.44 0.11
C ARG A 51 8.52 -11.64 0.91
N THR A 52 7.77 -10.56 1.10
CA THR A 52 6.40 -10.62 1.63
C THR A 52 5.51 -9.82 0.72
N CYS A 53 4.45 -10.45 0.22
CA CYS A 53 3.46 -9.83 -0.65
C CYS A 53 2.10 -9.85 0.04
N ILE A 54 1.38 -8.72 0.01
CA ILE A 54 0.02 -8.64 0.53
C ILE A 54 -0.85 -7.93 -0.50
N LEU A 55 -1.91 -8.60 -0.94
CA LEU A 55 -2.97 -8.02 -1.78
C LEU A 55 -4.15 -7.63 -0.89
N SER A 56 -4.65 -6.41 -1.06
CA SER A 56 -5.80 -5.88 -0.36
C SER A 56 -6.85 -5.36 -1.33
N ARG A 57 -8.11 -5.64 -1.02
CA ARG A 57 -9.27 -5.00 -1.68
C ARG A 57 -9.80 -3.91 -0.76
N VAL A 58 -10.03 -2.72 -1.32
CA VAL A 58 -10.58 -1.56 -0.60
C VAL A 58 -11.66 -0.89 -1.44
N TYR A 59 -12.67 -0.31 -0.81
CA TYR A 59 -13.79 0.33 -1.49
C TYR A 59 -14.07 1.71 -0.88
N PRO A 60 -13.19 2.71 -1.10
CA PRO A 60 -13.29 4.02 -0.46
C PRO A 60 -14.56 4.76 -0.88
N SER A 61 -15.15 5.49 0.06
CA SER A 61 -16.34 6.33 -0.20
C SER A 61 -15.98 7.75 -0.67
N ILE A 62 -14.77 8.23 -0.35
CA ILE A 62 -14.33 9.61 -0.61
C ILE A 62 -13.12 9.64 -1.54
N ALA A 63 -12.09 8.84 -1.25
CA ALA A 63 -10.84 8.80 -2.00
C ALA A 63 -11.00 8.06 -3.35
N ILE A 64 -11.73 8.66 -4.30
CA ILE A 64 -12.04 8.09 -5.60
C ILE A 64 -11.51 9.01 -6.71
N GLY A 65 -10.73 8.44 -7.64
CA GLY A 65 -10.21 9.20 -8.79
C GLY A 65 -9.30 10.34 -8.35
N LYS A 66 -9.64 11.58 -8.74
CA LYS A 66 -8.86 12.78 -8.44
C LYS A 66 -8.84 13.15 -6.94
N ASP A 67 -9.81 12.66 -6.18
CA ASP A 67 -9.93 12.92 -4.74
C ASP A 67 -9.10 11.90 -3.91
N ALA A 68 -8.44 10.95 -4.59
CA ALA A 68 -7.48 10.07 -3.95
C ALA A 68 -6.12 10.78 -3.80
N HIS A 69 -5.52 10.65 -2.62
CA HIS A 69 -4.23 11.25 -2.29
C HIS A 69 -3.27 10.18 -1.77
N LEU A 70 -1.97 10.39 -1.99
CA LEU A 70 -0.90 9.51 -1.51
C LEU A 70 -0.13 10.21 -0.40
N TYR A 71 0.16 9.46 0.67
CA TYR A 71 0.89 9.95 1.83
C TYR A 71 2.02 9.02 2.20
N VAL A 72 3.08 9.59 2.75
CA VAL A 72 4.09 8.88 3.54
C VAL A 72 4.01 9.43 4.95
N PHE A 73 3.98 8.55 5.95
CA PHE A 73 3.79 8.94 7.34
C PHE A 73 4.66 8.11 8.27
N ASN A 74 4.97 8.69 9.44
CA ASN A 74 5.59 8.00 10.57
C ASN A 74 4.76 8.31 11.82
N ASN A 75 4.15 7.28 12.41
CA ASN A 75 3.44 7.38 13.69
C ASN A 75 4.22 6.73 14.85
N GLY A 76 5.51 6.41 14.64
CA GLY A 76 6.39 5.89 15.68
C GLY A 76 7.05 7.00 16.50
N GLU A 77 7.62 6.64 17.64
CA GLU A 77 8.37 7.57 18.51
C GLU A 77 9.78 7.88 17.97
N ALA A 78 10.35 6.95 17.21
CA ALA A 78 11.66 7.11 16.61
C ALA A 78 11.56 7.80 15.24
N ASP A 79 12.50 8.70 14.98
CA ASP A 79 12.64 9.33 13.67
C ASP A 79 13.04 8.29 12.62
N ILE A 80 12.38 8.37 11.45
CA ILE A 80 12.74 7.60 10.27
C ILE A 80 13.15 8.55 9.14
N LYS A 81 14.07 8.10 8.30
CA LYS A 81 14.46 8.82 7.09
C LYS A 81 13.99 8.06 5.86
N VAL A 82 13.26 8.73 4.99
CA VAL A 82 12.96 8.24 3.64
C VAL A 82 14.19 8.50 2.77
N SER A 83 15.02 7.47 2.56
CA SER A 83 16.24 7.59 1.74
C SER A 83 15.92 7.79 0.26
N HIS A 84 14.88 7.12 -0.24
CA HIS A 84 14.41 7.22 -1.60
C HIS A 84 12.90 6.99 -1.70
N LEU A 85 12.21 7.80 -2.51
CA LEU A 85 10.80 7.65 -2.83
C LEU A 85 10.58 7.96 -4.30
N THR A 86 10.01 7.01 -5.03
CA THR A 86 9.57 7.24 -6.40
C THR A 86 8.10 6.86 -6.55
N ALA A 87 7.34 7.73 -7.21
CA ALA A 87 5.94 7.52 -7.54
C ALA A 87 5.74 7.74 -9.05
N TRP A 88 4.98 6.83 -9.67
CA TRP A 88 4.63 6.92 -11.09
C TRP A 88 3.11 6.90 -11.25
N GLU A 89 2.59 7.81 -12.06
CA GLU A 89 1.20 7.70 -12.53
C GLU A 89 1.11 6.56 -13.55
N MET A 90 0.27 5.58 -13.26
CA MET A 90 0.10 4.40 -14.10
C MET A 90 -1.02 4.66 -15.12
N LYS A 91 -0.69 4.60 -16.42
CA LYS A 91 -1.70 4.68 -17.48
C LYS A 91 -2.59 3.44 -17.46
N LYS A 92 -3.86 3.61 -17.82
CA LYS A 92 -4.78 2.49 -18.04
C LYS A 92 -4.18 1.56 -19.11
N PRO A 93 -4.01 0.25 -18.82
CA PRO A 93 -3.51 -0.69 -19.81
C PRO A 93 -4.57 -0.94 -20.88
N LEU A 94 -4.13 -1.30 -22.09
CA LEU A 94 -4.96 -2.01 -23.05
C LEU A 94 -5.13 -3.43 -22.49
N MET A 95 -6.31 -3.77 -22.01
CA MET A 95 -6.63 -5.16 -21.68
C MET A 95 -6.97 -5.90 -22.97
N ASN A 96 -6.50 -7.13 -23.11
CA ASN A 96 -6.80 -7.99 -24.25
C ASN A 96 -8.33 -8.13 -24.37
N GLY A 97 -8.93 -7.53 -25.41
CA GLY A 97 -10.34 -7.66 -25.76
C GLY A 97 -11.27 -6.59 -25.16
N ALA A 98 -11.44 -5.49 -25.88
CA ALA A 98 -12.70 -4.77 -25.99
C ALA A 98 -12.90 -4.41 -27.48
#